data_AF-A0A381Y3P6-F1
#
_entry.id   AF-A0A381Y3P6-F1
#
_cell.length_a   1.000
_cell.length_b   1.000
_cell.length_c   1.000
_cell.angle_alpha   90.00
_cell.angle_beta   90.00
_cell.angle_gamma   90.00
#
_symmetry.space_group_name_H-M   'P 1'
#
loop_
_entity.id
_entity.type
_entity.pdbx_description
1 polymer ?
#
loop_
_entity_poly.entity_id
_entity_poly.type
_entity_poly.pdbx_seq_one_letter_code
_entity_poly.pdbx_strand_id
1 'polypeptide(L)'
;MLSSATSKINQASVKQNCMIIVDCKDVEPILNELAIYVSDQVAAVPALKAHQFVLSPIEDDEQINQSEVITSIKEFLESIGEKQSFGVISNSNKIMIKSILGKKIEREAKKSTEQMFSCAHCGHVTRYEVEHNNHVRIHYL
;
A
#
# COMPACT_ATOMS: atom_id res chain seq x y z
N MET A 1 -54.13 29.66 -15.41
CA MET A 1 -53.10 30.70 -15.64
C MET A 1 -52.08 30.51 -14.53
N LEU A 2 -51.07 29.64 -14.74
CA LEU A 2 -49.66 30.02 -14.97
C LEU A 2 -49.04 30.65 -13.72
N SER A 3 -47.90 30.24 -13.13
CA SER A 3 -46.87 29.25 -13.46
C SER A 3 -45.91 29.12 -12.27
N SER A 4 -45.22 27.97 -12.23
CA SER A 4 -43.93 27.66 -11.60
C SER A 4 -42.98 28.81 -11.20
N ALA A 5 -42.25 28.61 -10.11
CA ALA A 5 -40.79 28.38 -10.18
C ALA A 5 -40.22 27.96 -8.81
N THR A 6 -39.98 26.65 -8.67
CA THR A 6 -38.85 26.11 -7.89
C THR A 6 -37.54 26.53 -8.56
N SER A 7 -36.49 26.88 -7.79
CA SER A 7 -35.13 26.42 -8.09
C SER A 7 -34.04 26.94 -7.14
N LYS A 8 -33.34 25.95 -6.58
CA LYS A 8 -31.87 25.83 -6.52
C LYS A 8 -31.15 26.61 -5.41
N ILE A 9 -31.09 25.90 -4.29
CA ILE A 9 -30.03 25.96 -3.29
C ILE A 9 -28.70 25.78 -4.04
N ASN A 10 -27.85 26.81 -4.05
CA ASN A 10 -26.49 26.71 -4.54
C ASN A 10 -25.65 25.88 -3.56
N GLN A 11 -25.66 24.56 -3.74
CA GLN A 11 -24.54 23.72 -3.30
C GLN A 11 -23.38 24.02 -4.24
N ALA A 12 -22.56 25.00 -3.88
CA ALA A 12 -21.21 25.10 -4.41
C ALA A 12 -20.50 23.80 -4.03
N SER A 13 -20.25 22.99 -5.05
CA SER A 13 -19.56 21.70 -5.01
C SER A 13 -18.30 21.79 -4.14
N VAL A 14 -18.42 21.35 -2.88
CA VAL A 14 -17.27 20.85 -2.15
C VAL A 14 -16.93 19.56 -2.87
N LYS A 15 -15.96 19.63 -3.79
CA LYS A 15 -15.35 18.47 -4.40
C LYS A 15 -14.71 17.68 -3.24
N GLN A 16 -15.47 16.79 -2.60
CA GLN A 16 -14.92 15.83 -1.67
C GLN A 16 -13.92 15.04 -2.50
N ASN A 17 -12.63 15.22 -2.21
CA ASN A 17 -11.61 14.48 -2.91
C ASN A 17 -11.82 12.99 -2.60
N CYS A 18 -12.28 12.22 -3.59
CA CYS A 18 -12.46 10.77 -3.47
C CYS A 18 -11.14 10.02 -3.21
N MET A 19 -9.99 10.72 -3.31
CA MET A 19 -8.65 10.16 -3.15
C MET A 19 -8.08 10.40 -1.75
N ILE A 20 -7.51 9.36 -1.15
CA ILE A 20 -6.83 9.40 0.14
C ILE A 20 -5.32 9.22 -0.05
N ILE A 21 -4.53 10.07 0.57
CA ILE A 21 -3.06 10.01 0.53
C ILE A 21 -2.57 9.45 1.87
N VAL A 22 -1.77 8.38 1.83
CA VAL A 22 -1.14 7.80 3.02
C VAL A 22 0.36 8.06 2.98
N ASP A 23 0.85 8.86 3.92
CA ASP A 23 2.27 9.22 4.11
C ASP A 23 2.95 8.18 5.00
N CYS A 24 3.95 7.52 4.43
CA CYS A 24 4.65 6.37 4.98
C CYS A 24 6.12 6.67 5.30
N LYS A 25 6.53 7.94 5.45
CA LYS A 25 7.95 8.31 5.69
C LYS A 25 8.60 7.56 6.85
N ASP A 26 7.87 7.33 7.94
CA ASP A 26 8.41 6.67 9.12
C ASP A 26 8.26 5.14 9.09
N VAL A 27 7.60 4.60 8.04
CA VAL A 27 7.26 3.18 7.85
C VAL A 27 7.57 2.70 6.42
N GLU A 28 8.54 3.33 5.76
CA GLU A 28 8.89 3.03 4.37
C GLU A 28 9.20 1.56 4.08
N PRO A 29 9.88 0.80 4.98
CA PRO A 29 10.16 -0.63 4.75
C PRO A 29 8.90 -1.51 4.62
N ILE A 30 7.74 -1.04 5.07
CA ILE A 30 6.47 -1.76 4.98
C ILE A 30 5.50 -1.15 3.96
N LEU A 31 5.91 -0.10 3.23
CA LEU A 31 5.04 0.69 2.35
C LEU A 31 4.27 -0.18 1.36
N ASN A 32 4.94 -1.09 0.67
CA ASN A 32 4.32 -1.92 -0.37
C ASN A 32 3.28 -2.87 0.23
N GLU A 33 3.62 -3.57 1.31
CA GLU A 33 2.72 -4.53 1.96
C GLU A 33 1.54 -3.82 2.62
N LEU A 34 1.77 -2.66 3.23
CA LEU A 34 0.71 -1.82 3.79
C LEU A 34 -0.24 -1.33 2.70
N ALA A 35 0.29 -0.85 1.57
CA ALA A 35 -0.53 -0.37 0.46
C ALA A 35 -1.41 -1.49 -0.10
N ILE A 36 -0.85 -2.69 -0.31
CA ILE A 36 -1.62 -3.86 -0.78
C ILE A 36 -2.72 -4.22 0.23
N TYR A 37 -2.36 -4.37 1.50
CA TYR A 37 -3.30 -4.75 2.54
C TYR A 37 -4.46 -3.76 2.67
N VAL A 38 -4.16 -2.47 2.81
CA VAL A 38 -5.19 -1.44 2.99
C VAL A 38 -6.09 -1.35 1.76
N SER A 39 -5.54 -1.51 0.56
CA SER A 39 -6.32 -1.47 -0.69
C SER A 39 -7.32 -2.61 -0.80
N ASP A 40 -6.92 -3.81 -0.39
CA ASP A 40 -7.80 -4.99 -0.35
C ASP A 40 -8.92 -4.79 0.67
N GLN A 41 -8.60 -4.24 1.85
CA GLN A 41 -9.60 -3.99 2.90
C GLN A 41 -10.65 -2.96 2.50
N VAL A 42 -10.26 -1.87 1.82
CA VAL A 42 -11.17 -0.75 1.50
C VAL A 42 -11.65 -0.73 0.05
N ALA A 43 -11.43 -1.83 -0.69
CA ALA A 43 -11.78 -1.96 -2.11
C ALA A 43 -11.36 -0.73 -2.94
N ALA A 44 -10.08 -0.34 -2.85
CA ALA A 44 -9.54 0.84 -3.52
C ALA A 44 -8.30 0.49 -4.35
N VAL A 45 -8.01 1.28 -5.37
CA VAL A 45 -6.82 1.11 -6.21
C VAL A 45 -5.65 1.91 -5.63
N PRO A 46 -4.53 1.26 -5.24
CA PRO A 46 -3.35 1.96 -4.76
C PRO A 46 -2.46 2.44 -5.92
N ALA A 47 -1.96 3.66 -5.79
CA ALA A 47 -0.85 4.18 -6.59
C ALA A 47 0.33 4.51 -5.69
N LEU A 48 1.44 3.78 -5.87
CA LEU A 48 2.67 3.97 -5.09
C LEU A 48 3.44 5.20 -5.57
N LYS A 49 4.00 5.97 -4.63
CA LYS A 49 4.89 7.10 -4.85
C LYS A 49 6.00 7.09 -3.80
N ALA A 50 6.99 7.98 -3.95
CA ALA A 50 8.07 8.09 -2.96
C ALA A 50 7.51 8.39 -1.57
N HIS A 51 7.79 7.50 -0.61
CA HIS A 51 7.36 7.57 0.80
C HIS A 51 5.84 7.66 1.04
N GLN A 52 5.00 7.37 0.04
CA GLN A 52 3.55 7.47 0.20
C GLN A 52 2.81 6.59 -0.82
N PHE A 53 1.54 6.31 -0.57
CA PHE A 53 0.64 5.78 -1.59
C PHE A 53 -0.67 6.56 -1.62
N VAL A 54 -1.35 6.52 -2.76
CA VAL A 54 -2.64 7.19 -2.96
C VAL A 54 -3.69 6.12 -3.25
N LEU A 55 -4.77 6.11 -2.48
CA LEU A 55 -5.94 5.27 -2.72
C LEU A 55 -6.94 6.05 -3.56
N SER A 56 -7.41 5.43 -4.62
CA SER A 56 -8.49 5.95 -5.49
C SER A 56 -9.65 4.97 -5.48
N PRO A 57 -10.91 5.44 -5.52
CA PRO A 57 -12.06 4.55 -5.61
C PRO A 57 -12.02 3.79 -6.95
N ILE A 58 -12.74 2.68 -7.01
CA ILE A 58 -12.86 1.89 -8.24
C ILE A 58 -13.80 2.61 -9.22
N GLU A 59 -14.92 3.13 -8.71
CA GLU A 59 -15.90 3.91 -9.48
C GLU A 59 -15.79 5.41 -9.17
N ASP A 60 -16.08 6.28 -10.15
CA ASP A 60 -15.89 7.74 -10.04
C ASP A 60 -16.83 8.42 -9.03
N ASP A 61 -17.97 7.80 -8.74
CA ASP A 61 -19.00 8.28 -7.82
C ASP A 61 -18.89 7.68 -6.40
N GLU A 62 -17.95 6.75 -6.18
CA GLU A 62 -17.68 6.17 -4.87
C GLU A 62 -16.74 7.03 -4.02
N GLN A 63 -16.93 6.94 -2.71
CA GLN A 63 -16.06 7.57 -1.72
C GLN A 63 -15.39 6.51 -0.85
N ILE A 64 -14.07 6.64 -0.69
CA ILE A 64 -13.31 5.78 0.21
C ILE A 64 -13.59 6.21 1.65
N ASN A 65 -14.02 5.27 2.49
CA ASN A 65 -14.24 5.54 3.90
C ASN A 65 -12.91 5.72 4.64
N GLN A 66 -12.58 6.97 4.98
CA GLN A 66 -11.34 7.29 5.67
C GLN A 66 -11.21 6.59 7.03
N SER A 67 -12.32 6.38 7.76
CA SER A 67 -12.28 5.67 9.04
C SER A 67 -11.85 4.23 8.85
N GLU A 68 -12.29 3.60 7.77
CA GLU A 68 -11.93 2.23 7.42
C GLU A 68 -10.45 2.13 7.07
N VAL A 69 -9.93 3.06 6.26
CA VAL A 69 -8.49 3.15 5.95
C VAL A 69 -7.65 3.26 7.24
N ILE A 70 -8.07 4.11 8.19
CA ILE A 70 -7.37 4.26 9.47
C ILE A 70 -7.41 2.96 10.28
N THR A 71 -8.55 2.28 10.32
CA THR A 71 -8.71 1.00 11.01
C THR A 71 -7.80 -0.06 10.38
N SER A 72 -7.82 -0.22 9.06
CA SER A 72 -6.98 -1.19 8.35
C SER A 72 -5.49 -0.92 8.58
N ILE A 73 -5.06 0.34 8.58
CA ILE A 73 -3.66 0.67 8.91
C ILE A 73 -3.32 0.23 10.35
N LYS A 74 -4.20 0.49 11.32
CA LYS A 74 -3.98 0.11 12.73
C LYS A 74 -3.94 -1.41 12.90
N GLU A 75 -4.83 -2.13 12.22
CA GLU A 75 -4.87 -3.60 12.23
C GLU A 75 -3.62 -4.20 11.60
N PHE A 76 -3.14 -3.64 10.48
CA PHE A 76 -1.87 -4.06 9.89
C PHE A 76 -0.70 -3.85 10.87
N LEU A 77 -0.61 -2.68 11.49
CA LEU A 77 0.44 -2.39 12.48
C LEU A 77 0.34 -3.31 13.71
N GLU A 78 -0.86 -3.68 14.14
CA GLU A 78 -1.08 -4.67 15.20
C GLU A 78 -0.61 -6.07 14.79
N SER A 79 -0.89 -6.47 13.55
CA SER A 79 -0.50 -7.79 13.02
C SER A 79 1.02 -8.00 12.98
N ILE A 80 1.79 -6.92 12.83
CA ILE A 80 3.26 -6.95 12.86
C ILE A 80 3.85 -6.58 14.23
N GLY A 81 3.02 -6.40 15.27
CA GLY A 81 3.47 -6.08 16.63
C GLY A 81 3.92 -4.64 16.85
N GLU A 82 3.57 -3.71 15.97
CA GLU A 82 4.03 -2.32 15.96
C GLU A 82 2.96 -1.29 16.37
N LYS A 83 1.78 -1.73 16.82
CA LYS A 83 0.65 -0.86 17.21
C LYS A 83 1.00 0.26 18.19
N GLN A 84 1.86 -0.01 19.17
CA GLN A 84 2.24 0.97 20.20
C GLN A 84 3.40 1.89 19.75
N SER A 85 4.11 1.50 18.69
CA SER A 85 5.28 2.23 18.20
C SER A 85 4.92 3.34 17.24
N PHE A 86 3.78 3.24 16.55
CA PHE A 86 3.35 4.17 15.50
C PHE A 86 1.95 4.74 15.75
N GLY A 87 1.82 6.04 15.55
CA GLY A 87 0.56 6.76 15.55
C GLY A 87 0.04 6.98 14.13
N VAL A 88 -1.27 6.80 13.94
CA VAL A 88 -1.98 7.07 12.68
C VAL A 88 -2.77 8.36 12.86
N ILE A 89 -2.40 9.41 12.12
CA ILE A 89 -2.97 10.76 12.23
C ILE A 89 -3.66 11.10 10.91
N SER A 90 -4.94 11.45 10.95
CA SER A 90 -5.68 11.95 9.79
C SER A 90 -5.74 13.47 9.77
N ASN A 91 -5.53 14.05 8.59
CA ASN A 91 -5.77 15.46 8.31
C ASN A 91 -6.43 15.57 6.93
N SER A 92 -7.73 15.90 6.91
CA SER A 92 -8.51 16.00 5.67
C SER A 92 -8.40 14.69 4.87
N ASN A 93 -7.83 14.70 3.67
CA ASN A 93 -7.64 13.51 2.84
C ASN A 93 -6.23 12.89 2.97
N LYS A 94 -5.40 13.37 3.90
CA LYS A 94 -4.05 12.85 4.15
C LYS A 94 -4.01 12.10 5.47
N ILE A 95 -3.50 10.87 5.45
CA ILE A 95 -3.21 10.05 6.62
C ILE A 95 -1.69 9.99 6.76
N MET A 96 -1.18 10.21 7.96
CA MET A 96 0.25 10.15 8.26
C MET A 96 0.51 9.07 9.31
N ILE A 97 1.52 8.24 9.06
CA ILE A 97 1.99 7.25 10.02
C ILE A 97 3.28 7.80 10.63
N LYS A 98 3.25 8.06 11.93
CA LYS A 98 4.34 8.68 12.69
C LYS A 98 4.89 7.77 13.75
N SER A 99 6.22 7.69 13.85
CA SER A 99 6.87 6.99 14.97
C SER A 99 6.68 7.78 16.26
N ILE A 100 6.21 7.12 17.32
CA ILE A 100 5.96 7.74 18.63
C ILE A 100 7.25 7.84 19.45
N LEU A 101 8.15 6.84 19.32
CA LEU A 101 9.37 6.71 20.13
C LEU A 101 10.66 6.81 19.30
N GLY A 102 10.58 7.28 18.06
CA GLY A 102 11.71 7.27 17.12
C GLY A 102 12.14 5.86 16.70
N LYS A 103 11.35 4.84 17.05
CA LYS A 103 11.52 3.46 16.59
C LYS A 103 11.36 3.43 15.08
N LYS A 104 12.33 2.84 14.39
CA LYS A 104 12.26 2.57 12.95
C LYS A 104 11.74 1.15 12.77
N ILE A 105 10.87 0.94 11.78
CA ILE A 105 10.53 -0.43 11.40
C ILE A 105 11.74 -1.03 10.72
N GLU A 106 12.37 -1.98 11.39
CA GLU A 106 13.35 -2.85 10.77
C GLU A 106 12.61 -4.07 10.26
N ARG A 107 12.16 -4.01 9.00
CA ARG A 107 12.04 -5.26 8.26
C ARG A 107 13.45 -5.59 7.84
N GLU A 108 13.91 -6.79 8.22
CA GLU A 108 14.95 -7.43 7.42
C GLU A 108 14.44 -7.36 5.99
N ALA A 109 15.05 -6.52 5.15
CA ALA A 109 14.82 -6.58 3.73
C ALA A 109 14.98 -8.06 3.43
N LYS A 110 13.90 -8.74 3.03
CA LYS A 110 14.02 -10.10 2.51
C LYS A 110 15.10 -9.94 1.46
N LYS A 111 16.33 -10.40 1.78
CA LYS A 111 17.48 -10.36 0.88
C LYS A 111 16.91 -10.83 -0.43
N SER A 112 16.91 -9.94 -1.42
CA SER A 112 16.20 -10.09 -2.68
C SER A 112 15.93 -11.56 -2.96
N THR A 113 14.69 -12.02 -2.79
CA THR A 113 14.25 -13.35 -3.25
C THR A 113 14.37 -13.49 -4.77
N GLU A 114 14.98 -12.51 -5.43
CA GLU A 114 15.51 -12.54 -6.79
C GLU A 114 17.00 -12.90 -6.85
N GLN A 115 17.55 -13.65 -5.89
CA GLN A 115 18.82 -14.35 -6.12
C GLN A 115 18.58 -15.41 -7.20
N MET A 116 18.75 -15.00 -8.44
CA MET A 116 18.75 -15.89 -9.60
C MET A 116 19.99 -16.79 -9.52
N PHE A 117 19.77 -18.10 -9.56
CA PHE A 117 20.83 -19.07 -9.71
C PHE A 117 21.26 -19.13 -11.18
N SER A 118 22.54 -18.94 -11.47
CA SER A 118 23.09 -18.98 -12.82
C SER A 118 24.12 -20.10 -12.97
N CYS A 119 23.99 -20.95 -13.99
CA CYS A 119 24.98 -21.97 -14.31
C CYS A 119 26.16 -21.36 -15.07
N ALA A 120 27.38 -21.53 -14.54
CA ALA A 120 28.60 -21.01 -15.17
C ALA A 120 29.01 -21.77 -16.45
N HIS A 121 28.48 -22.97 -16.67
CA HIS A 121 28.84 -23.79 -17.82
C HIS A 121 28.12 -23.36 -19.12
N CYS A 122 26.83 -23.03 -19.04
CA CYS A 122 26.03 -22.70 -20.22
C CYS A 122 25.15 -21.45 -20.08
N GLY A 123 25.23 -20.74 -18.96
CA GLY A 123 24.47 -19.51 -18.73
C GLY A 123 22.99 -19.72 -18.44
N HIS A 124 22.54 -20.93 -18.10
CA HIS A 124 21.18 -21.17 -17.63
C HIS A 124 20.90 -20.38 -16.35
N VAL A 125 19.78 -19.63 -16.31
CA VAL A 125 19.38 -18.82 -15.15
C VAL A 125 17.99 -19.24 -14.69
N THR A 126 17.82 -19.48 -13.39
CA THR A 126 16.52 -19.80 -12.79
C THR A 126 16.40 -19.16 -11.40
N ARG A 127 15.16 -18.93 -10.96
CA ARG A 127 14.86 -18.47 -9.59
C ARG A 127 14.71 -19.63 -8.61
N TYR A 128 14.66 -20.87 -9.12
CA TYR A 128 14.40 -22.06 -8.31
C TYR A 128 15.67 -22.87 -8.11
N GLU A 129 16.11 -23.01 -6.86
CA GLU A 129 17.32 -23.75 -6.50
C GLU A 129 17.27 -25.21 -6.97
N VAL A 130 16.10 -25.86 -6.85
CA VAL A 130 15.91 -27.27 -7.25
C VAL A 130 16.14 -27.45 -8.75
N GLU A 131 15.65 -26.52 -9.58
CA GLU A 131 15.88 -26.54 -11.03
C GLU A 131 17.36 -26.31 -11.35
N HIS A 132 17.99 -25.36 -10.67
CA HIS A 132 19.42 -25.10 -10.84
C HIS A 132 20.26 -26.34 -10.49
N ASN A 133 19.97 -26.98 -9.37
CA ASN A 133 20.68 -28.18 -8.92
C ASN A 133 20.49 -29.36 -9.88
N ASN A 134 19.29 -29.53 -10.43
CA ASN A 134 19.04 -30.55 -11.44
C ASN A 134 19.82 -30.24 -12.74
N HIS A 135 19.76 -28.98 -13.20
CA HIS A 135 20.50 -28.51 -14.36
C HIS A 135 22.01 -28.75 -14.23
N VAL A 136 22.61 -28.41 -13.08
CA VAL A 136 24.03 -28.62 -12.82
C VAL A 136 24.38 -30.11 -12.88
N ARG A 137 23.55 -30.99 -12.29
CA ARG A 137 23.79 -32.45 -12.31
C ARG A 137 23.81 -33.03 -13.73
N ILE A 138 23.01 -32.49 -14.66
CA ILE A 138 23.03 -32.93 -16.07
C ILE A 138 24.41 -32.77 -16.70
N HIS A 139 25.20 -31.76 -16.30
CA HIS A 139 26.56 -31.57 -16.84
C HIS A 139 27.59 -32.56 -16.29
N TYR A 140 27.27 -33.26 -15.21
CA TYR A 140 28.16 -34.23 -14.55
C TYR A 140 27.70 -35.69 -14.73
N LEU A 141 26.73 -35.92 -15.62
CA LEU A 141 26.29 -37.23 -16.10
C LEU A 141 26.82 -37.45 -17.52
#